data_AF-A0A2V8PLH3-F1
#
_entry.id   AF-A0A2V8PLH3-F1
#
_cell.length_a   1.000
_cell.length_b   1.000
_cell.length_c   1.000
_cell.angle_alpha   90.00
_cell.angle_beta   90.00
_cell.angle_gamma   90.00
#
_symmetry.space_group_name_H-M   'P 1'
#
loop_
_entity.id
_entity.type
_entity.pdbx_description
1 polymer ?
#
loop_
_entity_poly.entity_id
_entity_poly.type
_entity_poly.pdbx_seq_one_letter_code
_entity_poly.pdbx_strand_id
1 'polypeptide(L)'
;MKLSFRTVLFNAAALLMIFGAAGYSFTVVPDLHGDLVEIGVRPTVLGGTVLYLYFSAIAMFGFALMVSAAAIQAIRGISPARFPLVVIAAIYTAFGVLAFSRSHNPHHLGPLAMGMLLAAALAIPASKTSLT
;
A
#
# COMPACT_ATOMS: atom_id res chain seq x y z
N MET A 1 -15.33 22.64 -4.93
CA MET A 1 -14.60 21.75 -5.87
C MET A 1 -15.29 20.38 -5.84
N LYS A 2 -15.87 19.90 -6.95
CA LYS A 2 -16.41 18.52 -6.98
C LYS A 2 -15.25 17.56 -7.22
N LEU A 3 -14.99 16.65 -6.27
CA LEU A 3 -13.98 15.61 -6.45
C LEU A 3 -14.46 14.60 -7.49
N SER A 4 -13.62 14.29 -8.49
CA SER A 4 -13.91 13.23 -9.44
C SER A 4 -13.88 11.87 -8.74
N PHE A 5 -14.65 10.89 -9.22
CA PHE A 5 -14.63 9.53 -8.69
C PHE A 5 -13.21 8.91 -8.72
N ARG A 6 -12.47 9.17 -9.79
CA ARG A 6 -11.05 8.80 -9.91
C ARG A 6 -10.19 9.38 -8.78
N THR A 7 -10.40 10.66 -8.46
CA THR A 7 -9.69 11.34 -7.37
C THR A 7 -10.06 10.72 -6.03
N VAL A 8 -11.32 10.38 -5.80
CA VAL A 8 -11.78 9.70 -4.57
C VAL A 8 -11.06 8.35 -4.41
N LEU A 9 -10.96 7.55 -5.47
CA LEU A 9 -10.26 6.26 -5.43
C LEU A 9 -8.76 6.40 -5.12
N PHE A 10 -8.08 7.38 -5.73
CA PHE A 10 -6.67 7.66 -5.38
C PHE A 10 -6.50 8.05 -3.91
N ASN A 11 -7.39 8.88 -3.38
CA ASN A 11 -7.33 9.26 -1.96
C ASN A 11 -7.61 8.08 -1.03
N ALA A 12 -8.61 7.26 -1.35
CA ALA A 12 -8.93 6.06 -0.59
C ALA A 12 -7.74 5.07 -0.58
N ALA A 13 -7.13 4.82 -1.74
CA ALA A 13 -5.95 3.97 -1.84
C ALA A 13 -4.76 4.55 -1.04
N ALA A 14 -4.48 5.85 -1.19
CA ALA A 14 -3.39 6.52 -0.46
C ALA A 14 -3.57 6.42 1.06
N LEU A 15 -4.77 6.72 1.56
CA LEU A 15 -5.08 6.64 2.99
C LEU A 15 -4.91 5.21 3.51
N LEU A 16 -5.52 4.22 2.83
CA LEU A 16 -5.39 2.82 3.22
C LEU A 16 -3.94 2.36 3.23
N MET A 17 -3.14 2.76 2.25
CA MET A 17 -1.72 2.39 2.18
C MET A 17 -0.90 3.07 3.29
N ILE A 18 -1.18 4.33 3.64
CA ILE A 18 -0.54 5.01 4.79
C ILE A 18 -0.90 4.29 6.08
N PHE A 19 -2.19 4.02 6.33
CA PHE A 19 -2.61 3.32 7.53
C PHE A 19 -2.06 1.90 7.60
N GLY A 20 -2.00 1.19 6.47
CA GLY A 20 -1.39 -0.13 6.37
C GLY A 20 0.11 -0.11 6.67
N ALA A 21 0.85 0.86 6.10
CA ALA A 21 2.28 1.03 6.38
C ALA A 21 2.54 1.40 7.84
N ALA A 22 1.74 2.30 8.42
CA ALA A 22 1.84 2.69 9.82
C ALA A 22 1.51 1.51 10.75
N GLY A 23 0.38 0.84 10.54
CA GLY A 23 -0.02 -0.32 11.36
C GLY A 23 0.99 -1.46 11.27
N TYR A 24 1.55 -1.72 10.08
CA TYR A 24 2.63 -2.69 9.94
C TYR A 24 3.87 -2.28 10.75
N SER A 25 4.29 -1.02 10.64
CA SER A 25 5.53 -0.53 11.27
C SER A 25 5.45 -0.39 12.79
N PHE A 26 4.32 0.08 13.31
CA PHE A 26 4.17 0.44 14.72
C PHE A 26 3.45 -0.61 15.56
N THR A 27 2.81 -1.59 14.92
CA THR A 27 2.10 -2.67 15.63
C THR A 27 2.64 -4.03 15.21
N VAL A 28 2.53 -4.38 13.94
CA VAL A 28 2.88 -5.75 13.48
C VAL A 28 4.36 -6.07 13.70
N VAL A 29 5.29 -5.16 13.34
CA VAL A 29 6.73 -5.43 13.47
C VAL A 29 7.15 -5.56 14.94
N PRO A 30 6.77 -4.65 15.86
CA PRO A 30 7.05 -4.82 17.29
C PRO A 30 6.47 -6.11 17.89
N ASP A 31 5.21 -6.41 17.59
CA ASP A 31 4.52 -7.59 18.14
C ASP A 31 5.21 -8.88 17.64
N LEU A 32 5.46 -8.97 16.33
CA LEU A 32 6.13 -10.12 15.73
C LEU A 32 7.57 -10.28 16.25
N HIS A 33 8.28 -9.18 16.49
CA HIS A 33 9.58 -9.24 17.13
C HIS A 33 9.49 -9.82 18.55
N GLY A 34 8.52 -9.36 19.36
CA GLY A 34 8.26 -9.90 20.69
C GLY A 34 7.96 -11.39 20.67
N ASP A 35 7.05 -11.82 19.79
CA ASP A 35 6.69 -13.23 19.62
C ASP A 35 7.90 -14.10 19.24
N LEU A 36 8.75 -13.63 18.32
CA LEU A 36 9.95 -14.36 17.89
C LEU A 36 10.99 -14.47 19.02
N VAL A 37 11.08 -13.47 19.89
CA VAL A 37 11.92 -13.53 21.10
C VAL A 37 11.34 -14.54 22.09
N GLU A 38 10.02 -14.51 22.34
CA GLU A 38 9.35 -15.39 23.29
C GLU A 38 9.51 -16.88 22.93
N ILE A 39 9.40 -17.22 21.64
CA ILE A 39 9.59 -18.61 21.18
C ILE A 39 11.06 -19.04 21.06
N GLY A 40 12.01 -18.17 21.45
CA GLY A 40 13.43 -18.51 21.52
C GLY A 40 14.14 -18.60 20.17
N VAL A 41 13.75 -17.79 19.18
CA VAL A 41 14.44 -17.76 17.87
C VAL A 41 15.91 -17.38 18.04
N ARG A 42 16.80 -18.10 17.34
CA ARG A 42 18.25 -17.85 17.34
C ARG A 42 18.53 -16.37 17.00
N PRO A 43 19.40 -15.65 17.75
CA PRO A 43 19.61 -14.21 17.57
C PRO A 43 19.99 -13.78 16.15
N THR A 44 20.76 -14.60 15.41
CA THR A 44 21.14 -14.29 14.03
C THR A 44 19.95 -14.34 13.07
N VAL A 45 19.00 -15.26 13.29
CA VAL A 45 17.78 -15.38 12.48
C VAL A 45 16.81 -14.27 12.85
N LEU A 46 16.69 -13.96 14.14
CA LEU A 46 15.89 -12.84 14.62
C LEU A 46 16.35 -11.52 14.01
N GLY A 47 17.65 -11.20 14.12
CA GLY A 47 18.21 -9.96 13.58
C GLY A 47 18.01 -9.83 12.06
N GLY A 48 18.23 -10.91 11.31
CA GLY A 48 17.98 -10.93 9.87
C GLY A 48 16.50 -10.71 9.53
N THR A 49 15.61 -11.39 10.24
CA THR A 49 14.15 -11.28 10.03
C THR A 49 13.68 -9.85 10.32
N VAL A 50 14.04 -9.29 11.46
CA VAL A 50 13.68 -7.94 11.88
C VAL A 50 14.19 -6.89 10.89
N LEU A 51 15.42 -7.04 10.38
CA LEU A 51 15.96 -6.15 9.36
C LEU A 51 15.09 -6.12 8.09
N TYR A 52 14.68 -7.29 7.59
CA TYR A 52 13.79 -7.38 6.43
C TYR A 52 12.38 -6.86 6.72
N LEU A 53 11.87 -7.06 7.94
CA LEU A 53 10.59 -6.50 8.36
C LEU A 53 10.62 -4.97 8.34
N TYR A 54 11.66 -4.35 8.89
CA TYR A 54 11.83 -2.89 8.85
C TYR A 54 12.08 -2.35 7.44
N PHE A 55 12.85 -3.05 6.62
CA PHE A 55 13.01 -2.68 5.21
C PHE A 55 11.66 -2.71 4.47
N SER A 56 10.84 -3.72 4.73
CA SER A 56 9.48 -3.83 4.16
C SER A 56 8.59 -2.68 4.61
N ALA A 57 8.66 -2.29 5.90
CA ALA A 57 7.95 -1.12 6.43
C ALA A 57 8.33 0.17 5.67
N ILE A 58 9.63 0.40 5.46
CA ILE A 58 10.14 1.56 4.72
C ILE A 58 9.65 1.52 3.26
N ALA A 59 9.72 0.35 2.60
CA ALA A 59 9.24 0.18 1.24
C ALA A 59 7.72 0.45 1.12
N MET A 60 6.92 -0.04 2.07
CA MET A 60 5.48 0.23 2.13
C MET A 60 5.19 1.73 2.27
N PHE A 61 5.94 2.45 3.12
CA PHE A 61 5.83 3.91 3.20
C PHE A 61 6.22 4.58 1.88
N GLY A 62 7.29 4.14 1.23
CA GLY A 62 7.69 4.65 -0.09
C GLY A 62 6.56 4.54 -1.12
N PHE A 63 5.91 3.38 -1.21
CA PHE A 63 4.76 3.17 -2.08
C PHE A 63 3.55 4.03 -1.68
N ALA A 64 3.24 4.12 -0.38
CA ALA A 64 2.16 4.95 0.13
C ALA A 64 2.38 6.44 -0.21
N LEU A 65 3.61 6.94 -0.12
CA LEU A 65 3.98 8.30 -0.49
C LEU A 65 3.84 8.55 -2.00
N MET A 66 4.25 7.59 -2.84
CA MET A 66 4.06 7.69 -4.30
C MET A 66 2.57 7.76 -4.68
N VAL A 67 1.72 6.96 -4.04
CA VAL A 67 0.27 6.97 -4.28
C VAL A 67 -0.37 8.24 -3.71
N SER A 68 0.10 8.73 -2.56
CA SER A 68 -0.32 10.03 -1.99
C SER A 68 0.04 11.19 -2.92
N ALA A 69 1.24 11.19 -3.49
CA ALA A 69 1.65 12.18 -4.49
C ALA A 69 0.77 12.10 -5.75
N ALA A 70 0.36 10.90 -6.17
CA ALA A 70 -0.58 10.72 -7.27
C ALA A 70 -1.98 11.24 -6.94
N ALA A 71 -2.45 11.05 -5.70
CA ALA A 71 -3.72 11.60 -5.22
C ALA A 71 -3.70 13.14 -5.24
N ILE A 72 -2.61 13.76 -4.77
CA ILE A 72 -2.42 15.22 -4.81
C ILE A 72 -2.40 15.72 -6.26
N GLN A 73 -1.68 15.05 -7.16
CA GLN A 73 -1.68 15.38 -8.59
C GLN A 73 -3.09 15.29 -9.18
N ALA A 74 -3.85 14.24 -8.88
CA ALA A 74 -5.22 14.07 -9.34
C ALA A 74 -6.19 15.14 -8.80
N ILE A 75 -5.98 15.63 -7.57
CA ILE A 75 -6.73 16.78 -7.02
C ILE A 75 -6.41 18.06 -7.80
N ARG A 76 -5.15 18.24 -8.19
CA ARG A 76 -4.65 19.40 -8.95
C ARG A 76 -4.91 19.31 -10.46
N GLY A 77 -5.57 18.25 -10.95
CA GLY A 77 -5.79 18.03 -12.38
C GLY A 77 -4.53 17.63 -13.16
N ILE A 78 -3.44 17.29 -12.48
CA ILE A 78 -2.18 16.84 -13.08
C ILE A 78 -2.27 15.32 -13.29
N SER A 79 -1.84 14.83 -14.46
CA SER A 79 -1.80 13.40 -14.73
C SER A 79 -0.66 12.73 -13.96
N PRO A 80 -0.94 11.77 -13.06
CA PRO A 80 0.11 11.04 -12.35
C PRO A 80 0.90 10.11 -13.29
N ALA A 81 2.15 9.82 -12.93
CA ALA A 81 2.97 8.83 -13.61
C ALA A 81 2.35 7.42 -13.47
N ARG A 82 1.77 6.90 -14.55
CA ARG A 82 0.96 5.66 -14.50
C ARG A 82 1.80 4.41 -14.24
N PHE A 83 2.95 4.28 -14.90
CA PHE A 83 3.72 3.03 -14.86
C PHE A 83 4.14 2.62 -13.43
N PRO A 84 4.76 3.49 -12.61
CA PRO A 84 5.09 3.12 -11.23
C PRO A 84 3.85 2.77 -10.39
N LEU A 85 2.74 3.46 -10.60
CA LEU A 85 1.50 3.20 -9.87
C LEU A 85 0.87 1.85 -10.25
N VAL A 86 0.96 1.45 -11.53
CA VAL A 86 0.54 0.11 -11.98
C VAL A 86 1.40 -0.97 -11.32
N VAL A 87 2.71 -0.76 -11.24
CA VAL A 87 3.63 -1.70 -10.56
C VAL A 87 3.26 -1.83 -9.07
N ILE A 88 2.99 -0.72 -8.38
CA ILE A 88 2.55 -0.74 -6.99
C ILE A 88 1.22 -1.49 -6.84
N ALA A 89 0.24 -1.21 -7.71
CA ALA A 89 -1.05 -1.90 -7.69
C ALA A 89 -0.88 -3.41 -7.86
N ALA A 90 -0.05 -3.83 -8.82
CA ALA A 90 0.24 -5.24 -9.07
C ALA A 90 0.92 -5.92 -7.87
N ILE A 91 1.91 -5.27 -7.24
CA ILE A 91 2.59 -5.80 -6.05
C ILE A 91 1.60 -6.00 -4.91
N TYR A 92 0.78 -4.99 -4.60
CA TYR A 92 -0.19 -5.06 -3.50
C TYR A 92 -1.28 -6.12 -3.75
N THR A 93 -1.79 -6.20 -4.97
CA THR A 93 -2.75 -7.23 -5.37
C THR A 93 -2.15 -8.63 -5.27
N ALA A 94 -0.97 -8.85 -5.86
CA ALA A 94 -0.30 -10.15 -5.84
C ALA A 94 0.03 -10.58 -4.40
N PHE A 95 0.57 -9.67 -3.59
CA PHE A 95 0.86 -9.94 -2.19
C PHE A 95 -0.40 -10.30 -1.41
N GLY A 96 -1.49 -9.53 -1.55
CA GLY A 96 -2.75 -9.82 -0.87
C GLY A 96 -3.35 -11.18 -1.26
N VAL A 97 -3.32 -11.54 -2.55
CA VAL A 97 -3.76 -12.86 -3.03
C VAL A 97 -2.92 -13.98 -2.41
N LEU A 98 -1.59 -13.86 -2.48
CA LEU A 98 -0.67 -14.88 -1.95
C LEU A 98 -0.83 -15.02 -0.43
N ALA A 99 -0.86 -13.91 0.30
CA ALA A 99 -0.99 -13.90 1.75
C ALA A 99 -2.32 -14.49 2.20
N PHE A 100 -3.43 -14.16 1.54
CA PHE A 100 -4.73 -14.74 1.83
C PHE A 100 -4.80 -16.23 1.49
N SER A 101 -4.26 -16.64 0.33
CA SER A 101 -4.26 -18.06 -0.08
C SER A 101 -3.50 -18.98 0.88
N ARG A 102 -2.52 -18.44 1.61
CA ARG A 102 -1.70 -19.21 2.57
C ARG A 102 -2.28 -19.24 3.97
N SER A 103 -2.84 -18.13 4.46
CA SER A 103 -3.32 -18.06 5.84
C SER A 103 -4.84 -18.21 5.97
N HIS A 104 -5.60 -17.95 4.91
CA HIS A 104 -7.05 -17.77 4.92
C HIS A 104 -7.55 -16.70 5.91
N ASN A 105 -6.65 -15.84 6.39
CA ASN A 105 -6.98 -14.78 7.34
C ASN A 105 -7.49 -13.54 6.59
N PRO A 106 -8.72 -13.06 6.86
CA PRO A 106 -9.28 -11.87 6.21
C PRO A 106 -8.41 -10.60 6.34
N HIS A 107 -7.55 -10.50 7.37
CA HIS A 107 -6.62 -9.37 7.51
C HIS A 107 -5.67 -9.24 6.31
N HIS A 108 -5.38 -10.33 5.59
CA HIS A 108 -4.54 -10.31 4.40
C HIS A 108 -5.27 -9.81 3.13
N LEU A 109 -6.57 -9.53 3.20
CA LEU A 109 -7.30 -8.87 2.12
C LEU A 109 -7.03 -7.35 2.07
N GLY A 110 -6.44 -6.77 3.11
CA GLY A 110 -6.09 -5.34 3.15
C GLY A 110 -5.22 -4.90 1.96
N PRO A 111 -4.06 -5.55 1.73
CA PRO A 111 -3.22 -5.25 0.57
C PRO A 111 -3.93 -5.44 -0.77
N LEU A 112 -4.79 -6.47 -0.89
CA LEU A 112 -5.60 -6.69 -2.09
C LEU A 112 -6.55 -5.51 -2.35
N ALA A 113 -7.26 -5.05 -1.32
CA ALA A 113 -8.15 -3.90 -1.43
C ALA A 113 -7.40 -2.63 -1.85
N MET A 114 -6.21 -2.38 -1.28
CA MET A 114 -5.35 -1.25 -1.66
C MET A 114 -4.96 -1.32 -3.14
N GLY A 115 -4.49 -2.48 -3.61
CA GLY A 115 -4.10 -2.70 -5.00
C GLY A 115 -5.28 -2.53 -5.97
N MET A 116 -6.45 -3.08 -5.63
CA MET A 116 -7.65 -2.98 -6.46
C MET A 116 -8.19 -1.56 -6.57
N LEU A 117 -8.20 -0.79 -5.48
CA LEU A 117 -8.60 0.62 -5.50
C LEU A 117 -7.65 1.46 -6.37
N LEU A 118 -6.34 1.24 -6.24
CA LEU A 118 -5.35 1.93 -7.07
C LEU A 118 -5.50 1.55 -8.55
N ALA A 119 -5.68 0.26 -8.86
CA ALA A 119 -5.92 -0.22 -10.22
C ALA A 119 -7.20 0.40 -10.81
N ALA A 120 -8.28 0.46 -10.04
CA ALA A 120 -9.53 1.11 -10.46
C ALA A 120 -9.33 2.60 -10.74
N ALA A 121 -8.59 3.32 -9.88
CA ALA A 121 -8.25 4.74 -10.10
C ALA A 121 -7.43 4.95 -11.38
N LEU A 122 -6.54 4.00 -11.71
CA LEU A 122 -5.73 4.04 -12.92
C LEU A 122 -6.50 3.66 -14.18
N ALA A 123 -7.53 2.82 -14.08
CA ALA A 123 -8.38 2.42 -15.20
C ALA A 123 -9.31 3.56 -15.68
N ILE A 124 -9.72 4.45 -14.76
CA ILE A 124 -10.61 5.57 -15.11
C ILE A 124 -9.81 6.67 -15.84
N PRO A 125 -10.23 7.10 -17.05
CA PRO A 125 -9.59 8.20 -17.75
C PRO A 125 -9.65 9.50 -16.95
N ALA A 126 -8.63 10.35 -17.08
CA ALA A 126 -8.74 11.72 -16.60
C ALA A 126 -9.84 12.44 -17.40
N SER A 127 -10.82 13.05 -16.74
CA SER A 127 -11.81 13.86 -17.46
C SER A 127 -11.08 15.03 -18.13
N LYS A 128 -11.27 15.19 -19.44
CA LYS A 128 -10.85 16.41 -20.13
C LYS A 128 -11.73 17.54 -19.64
N THR A 129 -11.32 18.25 -18.60
CA THR A 129 -11.87 19.58 -18.36
C THR A 129 -11.32 20.46 -19.47
N SER A 130 -12.11 20.63 -20.53
CA SER A 130 -11.84 21.58 -21.59
C SER A 130 -11.60 22.95 -20.95
N LEU A 131 -10.36 23.43 -21.02
CA LEU A 131 -10.06 24.84 -20.78
C LEU A 131 -10.53 25.59 -22.02
N THR A 132 -11.81 25.94 -22.03
CA THR A 132 -12.41 26.97 -22.89
C THR A 132 -12.84 28.10 -21.98
#